data_AF-A0A6M3L2Z4-F1
#
_entry.id   AF-A0A6M3L2Z4-F1
#
_cell.length_a   1.000
_cell.length_b   1.000
_cell.length_c   1.000
_cell.angle_alpha   90.00
_cell.angle_beta   90.00
_cell.angle_gamma   90.00
#
_symmetry.space_group_name_H-M   'P 1'
#
loop_
_entity.id
_entity.type
_entity.pdbx_description
1 polymer ?
#
loop_
_entity_poly.entity_id
_entity_poly.type
_entity_poly.pdbx_seq_one_letter_code
_entity_poly.pdbx_strand_id
1 'polypeptide(L)' 'MTIQLNLIKDALHNLSPDSGASSDYRRGIVVGVTTTLMACEGYAFDQAFGAVCRYMPSKYDPKAIPENWEVPTDD' A
#
# COMPACT_ATOMS: atom_id res chain seq x y z
N MET A 1 14.67 -12.95 -4.09
CA MET A 1 14.27 -11.81 -4.94
C MET A 1 13.93 -10.71 -3.97
N THR A 2 14.61 -9.56 -4.03
CA THR A 2 14.35 -8.44 -3.11
C THR A 2 13.58 -7.38 -3.86
N ILE A 3 12.38 -7.07 -3.40
CA ILE A 3 11.57 -5.97 -3.92
C ILE A 3 12.34 -4.67 -3.68
N GLN A 4 12.65 -3.98 -4.75
CA GLN A 4 13.30 -2.69 -4.65
C GLN A 4 12.33 -1.67 -4.08
N LEU A 5 12.77 -0.89 -3.09
CA LEU A 5 11.96 0.13 -2.43
C LEU A 5 11.30 1.12 -3.40
N ASN A 6 11.98 1.42 -4.51
CA ASN A 6 11.45 2.31 -5.55
C ASN A 6 10.21 1.73 -6.22
N LEU A 7 10.13 0.40 -6.42
CA LEU A 7 8.95 -0.25 -7.01
C LEU A 7 7.71 -0.09 -6.12
N ILE A 8 7.88 -0.14 -4.79
CA ILE A 8 6.79 0.09 -3.84
C ILE A 8 6.29 1.53 -3.96
N LYS A 9 7.22 2.50 -3.98
CA LYS A 9 6.87 3.93 -4.12
C LYS A 9 6.18 4.22 -5.44
N ASP A 10 6.68 3.65 -6.54
CA ASP A 10 6.12 3.84 -7.88
C ASP A 10 4.71 3.23 -7.97
N ALA A 11 4.50 2.04 -7.41
CA ALA A 11 3.18 1.42 -7.34
C ALA A 11 2.19 2.28 -6.53
N LEU A 12 2.64 2.83 -5.39
CA LEU A 12 1.80 3.63 -4.49
C LEU A 12 1.56 5.06 -4.99
N HIS A 13 2.31 5.56 -5.97
CA HIS A 13 2.08 6.88 -6.58
C HIS A 13 0.62 7.05 -7.06
N ASN A 14 0.02 5.98 -7.59
CA ASN A 14 -1.36 6.00 -8.07
C ASN A 14 -2.42 6.16 -6.98
N LEU A 15 -2.05 6.12 -5.70
CA LEU A 15 -2.93 6.45 -4.57
C LEU A 15 -3.17 7.96 -4.43
N SER A 16 -2.38 8.79 -5.12
CA SER A 16 -2.53 10.24 -5.05
C SER A 16 -3.90 10.69 -5.59
N PRO A 17 -4.44 11.83 -5.12
CA PRO A 17 -5.74 12.32 -5.55
C PRO A 17 -5.78 12.71 -7.04
N ASP A 18 -4.64 13.11 -7.59
CA ASP A 18 -4.44 13.57 -8.96
C ASP A 18 -4.08 12.46 -9.96
N SER A 19 -3.93 11.21 -9.51
CA SER A 19 -3.59 10.08 -10.38
C SER A 19 -4.67 9.71 -11.41
N GLY A 20 -5.90 10.19 -11.24
CA GLY A 20 -7.05 9.78 -12.05
C GLY A 20 -7.53 8.36 -11.80
N ALA A 21 -6.91 7.61 -10.87
CA ALA A 21 -7.31 6.26 -10.51
C ALA A 21 -8.71 6.22 -9.86
N SER A 22 -9.46 5.15 -10.11
CA SER A 22 -10.68 4.85 -9.36
C SER A 22 -10.34 4.37 -7.94
N SER A 23 -11.28 4.53 -6.99
CA SER A 23 -11.10 4.01 -5.62
C SER A 23 -10.86 2.50 -5.59
N ASP A 24 -11.52 1.73 -6.46
CA ASP A 24 -11.32 0.28 -6.56
C ASP A 24 -9.92 -0.09 -7.07
N TYR A 25 -9.40 0.66 -8.06
CA TYR A 25 -8.04 0.45 -8.55
C TYR A 25 -7.01 0.76 -7.46
N ARG A 26 -7.19 1.86 -6.71
CA ARG A 26 -6.34 2.21 -5.57
C ARG A 26 -6.34 1.11 -4.51
N ARG A 27 -7.51 0.56 -4.20
CA ARG A 27 -7.62 -0.58 -3.27
C ARG A 27 -6.90 -1.82 -3.80
N GLY A 28 -7.03 -2.10 -5.09
CA GLY A 28 -6.28 -3.19 -5.74
C GLY A 28 -4.77 -3.05 -5.60
N ILE A 29 -4.24 -1.82 -5.69
CA ILE A 29 -2.80 -1.55 -5.46
C ILE A 29 -2.42 -1.85 -4.00
N VAL A 30 -3.17 -1.33 -3.02
CA VAL A 30 -2.88 -1.56 -1.59
C VAL A 30 -2.84 -3.06 -1.28
N VAL A 31 -3.83 -3.81 -1.76
CA VAL A 31 -3.90 -5.26 -1.59
C VAL A 31 -2.76 -5.95 -2.32
N GLY A 32 -2.49 -5.59 -3.58
CA GLY A 32 -1.46 -6.19 -4.41
C GLY A 32 -0.05 -6.01 -3.82
N VAL A 33 0.31 -4.79 -3.42
CA VAL A 33 1.63 -4.52 -2.83
C VAL A 33 1.79 -5.23 -1.49
N THR A 34 0.77 -5.18 -0.62
CA THR A 34 0.80 -5.84 0.69
C THR A 34 0.98 -7.36 0.53
N THR A 35 0.17 -8.00 -0.32
CA THR A 35 0.26 -9.44 -0.57
C THR A 35 1.58 -9.84 -1.23
N THR A 36 2.14 -9.00 -2.10
CA THR A 36 3.44 -9.25 -2.73
C THR A 36 4.58 -9.21 -1.69
N LEU A 37 4.55 -8.26 -0.74
CA LEU A 37 5.52 -8.21 0.36
C LEU A 37 5.42 -9.45 1.26
N MET A 38 4.20 -9.90 1.56
CA MET A 38 4.00 -11.14 2.33
C MET A 38 4.55 -12.36 1.59
N ALA A 39 4.25 -12.48 0.30
CA ALA A 39 4.59 -13.67 -0.48
C ALA A 39 6.08 -13.73 -0.89
N CYS A 40 6.68 -12.60 -1.25
CA CYS A 40 8.04 -12.55 -1.80
C CYS A 40 9.11 -12.24 -0.76
N GLU A 41 8.80 -11.44 0.25
CA GLU A 41 9.76 -11.05 1.31
C GLU A 41 9.51 -11.78 2.64
N GLY A 42 8.45 -12.59 2.72
CA GLY A 42 8.09 -13.33 3.93
C GLY A 42 7.61 -12.45 5.09
N TYR A 43 7.14 -11.23 4.78
CA TYR A 43 6.64 -10.31 5.79
C TYR A 43 5.34 -10.81 6.41
N ALA A 44 5.17 -10.61 7.71
CA ALA A 44 3.85 -10.70 8.33
C ALA A 44 2.93 -9.61 7.78
N PHE A 45 1.61 -9.78 7.91
CA PHE A 45 0.62 -8.81 7.42
C PHE A 45 0.91 -7.39 7.94
N ASP A 46 1.12 -7.22 9.25
CA ASP A 46 1.36 -5.91 9.87
C ASP A 46 2.64 -5.25 9.35
N GLN A 47 3.68 -6.04 9.08
CA GLN A 47 4.94 -5.55 8.51
C GLN A 47 4.75 -5.11 7.05
N ALA A 48 4.04 -5.92 6.26
CA ALA A 48 3.77 -5.63 4.85
C ALA A 48 2.86 -4.40 4.71
N PHE A 49 1.75 -4.37 5.44
CA PHE A 49 0.81 -3.26 5.39
C PHE A 49 1.41 -1.99 6.02
N GLY A 50 2.16 -2.11 7.11
CA GLY A 50 2.91 -0.99 7.68
C GLY A 50 3.92 -0.38 6.70
N ALA A 51 4.61 -1.20 5.90
CA ALA A 51 5.46 -0.71 4.82
C ALA A 51 4.66 0.03 3.74
N VAL A 52 3.50 -0.48 3.34
CA VAL A 52 2.60 0.22 2.42
C VAL A 52 2.19 1.57 3.01
N CYS A 53 1.68 1.61 4.25
CA CYS A 53 1.28 2.83 4.97
C CYS A 53 2.40 3.87 5.01
N ARG A 54 3.62 3.44 5.31
CA ARG A 54 4.80 4.31 5.39
C ARG A 54 5.15 5.00 4.07
N TYR A 55 4.84 4.38 2.94
CA TYR A 55 5.19 4.90 1.61
C TYR A 55 4.00 5.43 0.81
N MET A 56 2.79 5.40 1.36
CA MET A 56 1.63 6.04 0.74
C MET A 56 1.83 7.56 0.68
N PRO A 57 1.25 8.25 -0.32
CA PRO A 57 1.23 9.71 -0.32
C PRO A 57 0.48 10.24 0.90
N SER A 58 0.92 11.37 1.45
CA SER A 58 0.30 12.00 2.63
C SER A 58 -1.18 12.37 2.43
N LYS A 59 -1.58 12.54 1.17
CA LYS A 59 -2.98 12.60 0.75
C LYS A 59 -3.27 11.38 -0.11
N TYR A 60 -4.21 10.56 0.35
CA TYR A 60 -4.75 9.42 -0.39
C TYR A 60 -6.26 9.35 -0.16
N ASP A 61 -6.96 8.63 -1.03
CA ASP A 61 -8.39 8.31 -0.83
C ASP A 61 -8.52 7.23 0.25
N PRO A 62 -9.15 7.49 1.41
CA PRO A 62 -9.30 6.49 2.48
C PRO A 62 -9.99 5.20 2.02
N LYS A 63 -10.82 5.25 0.97
CA LYS A 63 -11.48 4.06 0.40
C LYS A 63 -10.51 3.09 -0.26
N ALA A 64 -9.26 3.50 -0.51
CA ALA A 64 -8.18 2.64 -0.97
C ALA A 64 -7.78 1.60 0.10
N ILE A 65 -8.04 1.86 1.38
CA ILE A 65 -7.78 0.89 2.44
C ILE A 65 -9.00 -0.04 2.56
N PRO A 66 -8.81 -1.38 2.57
CA PRO A 66 -9.88 -2.31 2.88
C PRO A 66 -10.47 -2.03 4.28
N GLU A 67 -11.79 -2.15 4.43
CA GLU A 67 -12.53 -1.74 5.65
C GLU A 67 -12.08 -2.46 6.93
N ASN A 68 -11.49 -3.65 6.79
CA ASN A 68 -11.00 -4.48 7.90
C ASN A 68 -9.48 -4.38 8.12
N TRP A 69 -8.80 -3.42 7.50
CA TRP A 69 -7.37 -3.20 7.64
C TRP A 69 -7.12 -1.97 8.50
N GLU A 70 -6.48 -2.17 9.65
CA GLU A 70 -6.17 -1.09 10.59
C GLU A 70 -4.86 -0.41 10.18
N VAL A 71 -4.93 0.88 9.85
CA VAL A 71 -3.73 1.68 9.60
C VAL A 71 -2.93 1.75 10.90
N PRO A 72 -1.67 1.29 10.93
CA PRO A 72 -0.86 1.36 12.13
C PRO A 72 -0.74 2.81 12.59
N THR A 73 -1.07 3.08 13.85
CA THR A 73 -0.76 4.36 14.49
C THR A 73 0.71 4.33 14.89
N ASP A 74 1.49 5.33 14.46
CA ASP A 74 2.85 5.52 14.93
C ASP A 74 2.80 5.84 16.44
N ASP A 75 3.12 4.87 17.31
CA ASP A 75 3.45 5.09 18.73
C ASP A 75 4.94 5.49 18.89
#